data_AF-A0A218ZM52-F1
#
_entry.id   AF-A0A218ZM52-F1
#
_cell.length_a   1.000
_cell.length_b   1.000
_cell.length_c   1.000
_cell.angle_alpha   90.00
_cell.angle_beta   90.00
_cell.angle_gamma   90.00
#
_symmetry.space_group_name_H-M   'P 1'
#
loop_
_entity.id
_entity.type
_entity.pdbx_description
1 polymer ?
#
loop_
_entity_poly.entity_id
_entity_poly.type
_entity_poly.pdbx_seq_one_letter_code
_entity_poly.pdbx_strand_id
1 'polypeptide(L)'
;MNKTFWLRVIMGKHKIHNLINLLKKDGYLVGPNDYRFYFSKYDAKQIKRLFEFCIKYGVIFSKTEGYWNYTDNIVTTSSNIKFNLKMFDPLIFSETFLADIHFSNFDLKNKIVVQAGGFIGDTALYYSSRGAKVFSFEPDINSYQLAL
;
A
#
# COMPACT_ATOMS: atom_id res chain seq x y z
N MET A 1 -12.85 19.05 16.39
CA MET A 1 -11.75 19.65 15.59
C MET A 1 -12.00 19.33 14.12
N ASN A 2 -12.10 20.34 13.26
CA ASN A 2 -12.66 20.20 11.90
C ASN A 2 -11.64 19.52 10.95
N LYS A 3 -12.00 18.40 10.29
CA LYS A 3 -11.10 17.62 9.40
C LYS A 3 -10.40 18.48 8.34
N THR A 4 -11.07 19.53 7.88
CA THR A 4 -10.61 20.50 6.88
C THR A 4 -9.42 21.34 7.33
N PHE A 5 -9.27 21.60 8.64
CA PHE A 5 -8.18 22.39 9.19
C PHE A 5 -6.86 21.59 9.24
N TRP A 6 -6.93 20.32 9.67
CA TRP A 6 -5.78 19.42 9.68
C TRP A 6 -5.22 19.17 8.28
N LEU A 7 -6.10 18.99 7.29
CA LEU A 7 -5.72 18.85 5.88
C LEU A 7 -4.92 20.07 5.40
N ARG A 8 -5.36 21.30 5.69
CA ARG A 8 -4.64 22.52 5.27
C ARG A 8 -3.25 22.65 5.90
N VAL A 9 -3.09 22.30 7.18
CA VAL A 9 -1.80 22.38 7.89
C VAL A 9 -0.80 21.36 7.36
N ILE A 10 -1.24 20.12 7.15
CA ILE A 10 -0.40 19.06 6.55
C ILE A 10 -0.02 19.44 5.12
N MET A 11 -0.97 19.99 4.34
CA MET A 11 -0.73 20.33 2.94
C MET A 11 0.34 21.41 2.75
N GLY A 12 0.36 22.43 3.61
CA GLY A 12 1.38 23.49 3.55
C GLY A 12 2.79 23.02 3.91
N LYS A 13 2.91 22.12 4.90
CA LYS A 13 4.21 21.58 5.34
C LYS A 13 4.80 20.53 4.40
N HIS A 14 3.95 19.74 3.73
CA HIS A 14 4.39 18.63 2.88
C HIS A 14 4.26 18.89 1.37
N LYS A 15 4.09 20.17 0.96
CA LYS A 15 3.93 20.59 -0.44
C LYS A 15 2.85 19.81 -1.20
N ILE A 16 1.75 19.49 -0.54
CA ILE A 16 0.67 18.71 -1.15
C ILE A 16 -0.26 19.65 -1.92
N HIS A 17 -0.41 19.45 -3.23
CA HIS A 17 -1.28 20.28 -4.08
C HIS A 17 -1.94 19.48 -5.22
N ASN A 18 -2.73 20.18 -6.06
CA ASN A 18 -3.49 19.63 -7.19
C ASN A 18 -4.68 18.72 -6.85
N LEU A 19 -5.27 18.87 -5.66
CA LEU A 19 -6.47 18.11 -5.26
C LEU A 19 -7.69 18.32 -6.18
N ILE A 20 -7.74 19.41 -6.95
CA ILE A 20 -8.79 19.64 -7.95
C ILE A 20 -8.85 18.52 -9.00
N ASN A 21 -7.73 17.83 -9.24
CA ASN A 21 -7.67 16.70 -10.15
C ASN A 21 -8.49 15.51 -9.64
N LEU A 22 -8.71 15.38 -8.32
CA LEU A 22 -9.62 14.36 -7.78
C LEU A 22 -11.07 14.60 -8.19
N LEU A 23 -11.49 15.86 -8.31
CA LEU A 23 -12.83 16.22 -8.79
C LEU A 23 -12.96 15.91 -10.28
N LYS A 24 -11.90 16.19 -11.06
CA LYS A 24 -11.82 15.86 -12.49
C LYS A 24 -11.65 14.35 -12.75
N LYS A 25 -11.24 13.59 -11.73
CA LYS A 25 -10.86 12.18 -11.81
C LYS A 25 -9.80 11.90 -12.87
N ASP A 26 -8.89 12.83 -13.14
CA ASP A 26 -7.84 12.68 -14.14
C ASP A 26 -6.67 13.61 -13.83
N GLY A 27 -5.45 13.18 -14.16
CA GLY A 27 -4.22 13.95 -13.97
C GLY A 27 -3.29 13.34 -12.93
N TYR A 28 -2.83 14.15 -11.97
CA TYR A 28 -1.91 13.70 -10.93
C TYR A 28 -2.09 14.40 -9.59
N LEU A 29 -1.70 13.71 -8.52
CA LEU A 29 -1.52 14.27 -7.17
C LEU A 29 -0.05 14.40 -6.84
N VAL A 30 0.32 15.50 -6.18
CA VAL A 30 1.68 15.69 -5.67
C VAL A 30 1.69 15.33 -4.19
N GLY A 31 2.39 14.25 -3.87
CA GLY A 31 2.64 13.82 -2.50
C GLY A 31 3.94 14.42 -1.93
N PRO A 32 4.35 13.98 -0.73
CA PRO A 32 5.63 14.33 -0.14
C PRO A 32 6.81 14.07 -1.10
N ASN A 33 7.87 14.86 -0.97
CA ASN A 33 9.07 14.80 -1.81
C ASN A 33 8.81 14.98 -3.32
N ASP A 34 7.77 15.74 -3.67
CA ASP A 34 7.37 16.04 -5.04
C ASP A 34 7.02 14.79 -5.89
N TYR A 35 6.76 13.65 -5.23
CA TYR A 35 6.34 12.42 -5.90
C TYR A 35 4.96 12.60 -6.54
N ARG A 36 4.82 12.17 -7.79
CA ARG A 36 3.60 12.36 -8.58
C ARG A 36 2.87 11.05 -8.76
N PHE A 37 1.65 10.99 -8.21
CA PHE A 37 0.72 9.91 -8.44
C PHE A 37 -0.16 10.25 -9.65
N TYR A 38 0.17 9.69 -10.81
CA TYR A 38 -0.64 9.83 -12.01
C TYR A 38 -1.86 8.90 -11.95
N PHE A 39 -2.99 9.39 -12.44
CA PHE A 39 -4.25 8.66 -12.45
C PHE A 39 -5.17 9.13 -13.55
N SER A 40 -6.08 8.23 -13.91
CA SER A 40 -7.20 8.44 -14.82
C SER A 40 -8.52 8.22 -14.09
N LYS A 41 -9.63 8.33 -14.83
CA LYS A 41 -10.97 8.08 -14.27
C LYS A 41 -11.17 6.65 -13.75
N TYR A 42 -10.35 5.71 -14.21
CA TYR A 42 -10.49 4.28 -13.89
C TYR A 42 -9.85 3.90 -12.55
N ASP A 43 -8.80 4.61 -12.14
CA ASP A 43 -7.97 4.32 -10.96
C ASP A 43 -7.93 5.48 -9.95
N ALA A 44 -8.60 6.60 -10.24
CA ALA A 44 -8.68 7.77 -9.35
C ALA A 44 -9.04 7.43 -7.89
N LYS A 45 -9.94 6.46 -7.67
CA LYS A 45 -10.34 6.06 -6.30
C LYS A 45 -9.20 5.37 -5.56
N GLN A 46 -8.48 4.48 -6.23
CA GLN A 46 -7.37 3.74 -5.64
C GLN A 46 -6.17 4.66 -5.41
N ILE A 47 -5.89 5.57 -6.35
CA ILE A 47 -4.83 6.57 -6.20
C ILE A 47 -5.13 7.54 -5.06
N LYS A 48 -6.39 7.95 -4.89
CA LYS A 48 -6.80 8.71 -3.71
C LYS A 48 -6.50 7.94 -2.42
N ARG A 49 -6.77 6.63 -2.36
CA ARG A 49 -6.44 5.79 -1.19
C ARG A 49 -4.94 5.72 -0.94
N LEU A 50 -4.13 5.53 -1.98
CA LEU A 50 -2.66 5.48 -1.89
C LEU A 50 -2.09 6.81 -1.36
N PHE A 51 -2.60 7.91 -1.88
CA PHE A 51 -2.25 9.25 -1.43
C PHE A 51 -2.68 9.53 0.01
N GLU A 52 -3.90 9.12 0.40
CA GLU A 52 -4.36 9.21 1.79
C GLU A 52 -3.52 8.33 2.73
N PHE A 53 -3.09 7.15 2.28
CA PHE A 53 -2.18 6.27 3.03
C PHE A 53 -0.84 6.94 3.28
N CYS A 54 -0.26 7.55 2.25
CA CYS A 54 0.95 8.36 2.36
C CYS A 54 0.81 9.46 3.43
N ILE A 55 -0.28 10.22 3.41
CA ILE A 55 -0.53 11.29 4.37
C ILE A 55 -0.78 10.76 5.79
N LYS A 56 -1.63 9.74 5.92
CA LYS A 56 -2.09 9.23 7.21
C LYS A 56 -0.97 8.52 7.97
N TYR A 57 -0.13 7.76 7.26
CA TYR A 57 0.89 6.91 7.86
C TYR A 57 2.32 7.40 7.62
N GLY A 58 2.50 8.55 6.97
CA GLY A 58 3.82 9.12 6.70
C GLY A 58 4.67 8.31 5.70
N VAL A 59 4.04 7.47 4.88
CA VAL A 59 4.74 6.64 3.90
C VAL A 59 5.31 7.51 2.78
N ILE A 60 6.60 7.39 2.53
CA ILE A 60 7.28 8.11 1.45
C ILE A 60 7.33 7.25 0.20
N PHE A 61 6.82 7.79 -0.91
CA PHE A 61 6.95 7.20 -2.23
C PHE A 61 8.17 7.76 -2.97
N SER A 62 8.99 6.89 -3.54
CA SER A 62 10.17 7.23 -4.33
C SER A 62 10.48 6.12 -5.35
N LYS A 63 11.27 6.45 -6.37
CA LYS A 63 11.85 5.45 -7.29
C LYS A 63 13.09 4.76 -6.70
N THR A 64 13.60 5.25 -5.58
CA THR A 64 14.75 4.69 -4.86
C THR A 64 14.35 3.42 -4.10
N GLU A 65 15.22 2.42 -4.09
CA GLU A 65 15.05 1.21 -3.28
C GLU A 65 14.93 1.54 -1.78
N GLY A 66 14.18 0.72 -1.04
CA GLY A 66 13.90 0.93 0.39
C GLY A 66 12.73 1.88 0.67
N TYR A 67 12.21 2.55 -0.36
CA TYR A 67 10.98 3.34 -0.28
C TYR A 67 9.81 2.60 -0.92
N TRP A 68 8.60 3.06 -0.62
CA TRP A 68 7.42 2.61 -1.36
C TRP A 68 7.45 3.18 -2.77
N ASN A 69 6.87 2.47 -3.73
CA ASN A 69 6.78 2.93 -5.11
C ASN A 69 5.43 2.57 -5.73
N TYR A 70 5.04 3.33 -6.74
CA TYR A 70 3.87 3.08 -7.57
C TYR A 70 4.21 3.29 -9.05
N THR A 71 4.08 2.24 -9.86
CA THR A 71 4.24 2.33 -11.31
C THR A 71 3.32 1.31 -11.98
N ASP A 72 2.69 1.67 -13.10
CA ASP A 72 1.92 0.75 -13.95
C ASP A 72 0.90 -0.12 -13.20
N ASN A 73 0.12 0.49 -12.30
CA ASN A 73 -0.85 -0.18 -11.42
C ASN A 73 -0.23 -1.18 -10.42
N ILE A 74 1.07 -1.07 -10.14
CA ILE A 74 1.76 -1.90 -9.15
C ILE A 74 2.24 -1.01 -8.00
N VAL A 75 1.79 -1.34 -6.80
CA VAL A 75 2.31 -0.78 -5.55
C VAL A 75 3.43 -1.70 -5.06
N THR A 76 4.62 -1.15 -4.86
CA THR A 76 5.77 -1.87 -4.31
C THR A 76 6.04 -1.35 -2.90
N THR A 77 6.12 -2.26 -1.92
CA THR A 77 6.48 -1.91 -0.54
C THR A 77 7.97 -1.60 -0.43
N SER A 78 8.39 -1.00 0.68
CA SER A 78 9.82 -0.77 0.98
C SER A 78 10.67 -2.05 0.99
N SER A 79 10.05 -3.21 1.20
CA SER A 79 10.68 -4.53 1.18
C SER A 79 10.53 -5.24 -0.17
N ASN A 80 10.27 -4.50 -1.25
CA ASN A 80 10.15 -5.00 -2.63
C ASN A 80 8.99 -5.99 -2.87
N ILE A 81 8.00 -6.06 -1.98
CA ILE A 81 6.78 -6.86 -2.20
C ILE A 81 5.84 -6.07 -3.11
N LYS A 82 5.30 -6.73 -4.15
CA LYS A 82 4.51 -6.08 -5.20
C LYS A 82 3.05 -6.52 -5.15
N PHE A 83 2.15 -5.55 -5.25
CA PHE A 83 0.71 -5.76 -5.29
C PHE A 83 0.11 -5.00 -6.46
N ASN A 84 -0.94 -5.56 -7.07
CA ASN A 84 -1.77 -4.76 -7.97
C ASN A 84 -2.48 -3.67 -7.15
N LEU A 85 -2.57 -2.46 -7.69
CA LEU A 85 -3.25 -1.32 -7.08
C LEU A 85 -4.70 -1.64 -6.69
N LYS A 86 -5.38 -2.53 -7.41
CA LYS A 86 -6.74 -2.98 -7.10
C LYS A 86 -6.84 -3.70 -5.76
N MET A 87 -5.77 -4.35 -5.32
CA MET A 87 -5.69 -5.08 -4.05
C MET A 87 -5.32 -4.17 -2.88
N PHE A 88 -4.98 -2.91 -3.15
CA PHE A 88 -4.51 -1.99 -2.12
C PHE A 88 -5.62 -1.64 -1.13
N ASP A 89 -5.44 -2.10 0.11
CA ASP A 89 -6.23 -1.70 1.26
C ASP A 89 -5.35 -0.96 2.27
N PRO A 90 -5.59 0.34 2.54
CA PRO A 90 -4.75 1.13 3.44
C PRO A 90 -4.63 0.59 4.85
N LEU A 91 -5.67 -0.07 5.38
CA LEU A 91 -5.65 -0.60 6.74
C LEU A 91 -4.77 -1.84 6.79
N ILE A 92 -5.06 -2.82 5.94
CA ILE A 92 -4.31 -4.09 5.87
C ILE A 92 -2.84 -3.83 5.57
N PHE A 93 -2.53 -2.95 4.61
CA PHE A 93 -1.14 -2.61 4.30
C PHE A 93 -0.44 -1.88 5.45
N SER A 94 -1.16 -1.03 6.20
CA SER A 94 -0.58 -0.38 7.38
C SER A 94 -0.27 -1.38 8.49
N GLU A 95 -1.14 -2.35 8.72
CA GLU A 95 -0.95 -3.37 9.74
C GLU A 95 0.20 -4.32 9.36
N THR A 96 0.15 -4.87 8.14
CA THR A 96 1.09 -5.89 7.68
C THR A 96 2.50 -5.33 7.42
N PHE A 97 2.62 -4.17 6.77
CA PHE A 97 3.92 -3.68 6.27
C PHE A 97 4.49 -2.48 7.01
N LEU A 98 3.70 -1.76 7.82
CA LEU A 98 4.20 -0.64 8.62
C LEU A 98 4.25 -0.94 10.11
N ALA A 99 3.17 -1.51 10.67
CA ALA A 99 3.11 -1.90 12.07
C ALA A 99 3.73 -3.28 12.33
N ASP A 100 4.02 -4.04 11.28
CA ASP A 100 4.71 -5.34 11.33
C ASP A 100 3.98 -6.34 12.25
N ILE A 101 2.64 -6.34 12.27
CA ILE A 101 1.85 -7.10 13.27
C ILE A 101 2.03 -8.62 13.16
N HIS A 102 2.49 -9.10 12.00
CA HIS A 102 2.77 -10.52 11.73
C HIS A 102 4.22 -10.90 12.04
N PHE A 103 4.98 -10.00 12.68
CA PHE A 103 6.35 -10.27 13.07
C PHE A 103 6.44 -11.56 13.91
N SER A 104 7.25 -12.47 13.40
CA SER A 104 7.64 -13.68 14.12
C SER A 104 9.03 -13.43 14.69
N ASN A 105 9.18 -13.54 16.02
CA ASN A 105 10.44 -13.29 16.75
C ASN A 105 11.50 -14.39 16.53
N PHE A 106 11.56 -14.96 15.33
CA PHE A 106 12.50 -16.00 14.91
C PHE A 106 12.70 -15.97 13.39
N ASP A 107 13.83 -16.50 12.92
CA ASP A 107 14.17 -16.58 11.50
C ASP A 107 13.27 -17.58 10.75
N LEU A 108 12.64 -17.09 9.69
CA LEU A 108 11.74 -17.86 8.82
C LEU A 108 12.45 -18.52 7.64
N LYS A 109 13.75 -18.29 7.46
CA LYS A 109 14.53 -18.90 6.38
C LYS A 109 14.43 -20.43 6.41
N ASN A 110 14.06 -21.00 5.27
CA ASN A 110 13.87 -22.45 5.08
C ASN A 110 12.79 -23.08 5.98
N LYS A 111 11.91 -22.27 6.59
CA LYS A 111 10.75 -22.76 7.35
C LYS A 111 9.55 -22.93 6.44
N ILE A 112 8.65 -23.83 6.83
CA ILE A 112 7.33 -23.96 6.21
C ILE A 112 6.33 -23.18 7.08
N VAL A 113 5.59 -22.27 6.48
CA VAL A 113 4.47 -21.58 7.12
C VAL A 113 3.19 -22.04 6.46
N VAL A 114 2.22 -22.45 7.29
CA VAL A 114 0.86 -22.77 6.85
C VAL A 114 -0.06 -21.69 7.40
N GLN A 115 -0.68 -20.92 6.51
CA GLN A 115 -1.58 -19.83 6.85
C GLN A 115 -3.02 -20.22 6.48
N ALA A 116 -3.93 -20.17 7.45
CA ALA A 116 -5.36 -20.21 7.20
C ALA A 116 -5.93 -18.77 7.22
N GLY A 117 -6.77 -18.42 6.24
CA GLY A 117 -7.23 -17.05 6.01
C GLY A 117 -6.17 -16.22 5.30
N GLY A 118 -5.92 -16.53 4.03
CA GLY A 118 -4.92 -15.87 3.18
C GLY A 118 -5.26 -14.44 2.75
N PHE A 119 -6.54 -14.08 2.79
CA PHE A 119 -7.11 -12.85 2.24
C PHE A 119 -6.59 -12.57 0.82
N ILE A 120 -5.87 -11.47 0.60
CA ILE A 120 -5.27 -11.09 -0.68
C ILE A 120 -3.82 -11.59 -0.84
N GLY A 121 -3.38 -12.49 0.04
CA GLY A 121 -2.02 -13.03 0.07
C GLY A 121 -0.97 -12.11 0.69
N ASP A 122 -1.38 -11.02 1.33
CA ASP A 122 -0.47 -10.02 1.92
C ASP A 122 0.45 -10.61 2.99
N THR A 123 -0.12 -11.36 3.94
CA THR A 123 0.63 -12.03 5.00
C THR A 123 1.47 -13.20 4.45
N ALA A 124 0.99 -13.88 3.41
CA ALA A 124 1.75 -14.95 2.76
C ALA A 124 3.00 -14.40 2.08
N LEU A 125 2.87 -13.31 1.34
CA LEU A 125 3.98 -12.60 0.71
C LEU A 125 4.93 -12.00 1.74
N TYR A 126 4.39 -11.48 2.85
CA TYR A 126 5.17 -11.02 3.99
C TYR A 126 6.10 -12.11 4.54
N TYR A 127 5.58 -13.32 4.79
CA TYR A 127 6.40 -14.44 5.28
C TYR A 127 7.35 -14.98 4.21
N SER A 128 6.90 -15.05 2.96
CA SER A 128 7.74 -15.48 1.85
C SER A 128 8.93 -14.54 1.63
N SER A 129 8.73 -13.22 1.77
CA SER A 129 9.81 -12.23 1.71
C SER A 129 10.88 -12.39 2.80
N ARG A 130 10.54 -13.11 3.89
CA ARG A 130 11.44 -13.46 5.00
C ARG A 130 12.06 -14.87 4.86
N GLY A 131 11.92 -15.50 3.70
CA GLY A 131 12.57 -16.77 3.37
C GLY A 131 11.77 -18.02 3.74
N ALA A 132 10.50 -17.88 4.14
CA ALA A 132 9.62 -19.02 4.34
C ALA A 132 9.11 -19.59 3.01
N LYS A 133 8.89 -20.90 2.98
CA LYS A 133 7.98 -21.55 2.03
C LYS A 133 6.57 -21.50 2.62
N VAL A 134 5.65 -20.80 1.96
CA VAL A 134 4.32 -20.52 2.49
C VAL A 134 3.25 -21.30 1.73
N PHE A 135 2.35 -21.95 2.47
CA PHE A 135 1.09 -22.48 1.96
C PHE A 135 -0.05 -21.67 2.60
N SER A 136 -0.77 -20.92 1.79
CA SER A 136 -1.85 -20.04 2.25
C SER A 136 -3.19 -20.53 1.71
N PHE A 137 -4.19 -20.57 2.59
CA PHE A 137 -5.54 -21.05 2.30
C PHE A 137 -6.53 -19.93 2.54
N GLU A 138 -7.36 -19.61 1.55
CA GLU A 138 -8.42 -18.60 1.67
C GLU A 138 -9.78 -19.22 1.30
N PRO A 139 -10.71 -19.35 2.26
CA PRO A 139 -12.01 -19.93 1.99
C PRO A 139 -12.98 -18.99 1.23
N ASP A 140 -12.82 -17.67 1.32
CA ASP A 140 -13.61 -16.73 0.55
C ASP A 140 -13.12 -16.67 -0.90
N ILE A 141 -14.00 -17.04 -1.84
CA ILE A 141 -13.64 -17.14 -3.25
C ILE A 141 -13.19 -15.81 -3.86
N ASN A 142 -13.75 -14.68 -3.39
CA ASN A 142 -13.39 -13.38 -3.94
C ASN A 142 -11.98 -12.98 -3.52
N SER A 143 -11.65 -13.18 -2.25
CA SER A 143 -10.32 -12.93 -1.70
C SER A 143 -9.30 -13.89 -2.32
N TYR A 144 -9.64 -15.17 -2.43
CA TYR A 144 -8.81 -16.18 -3.11
C TYR A 144 -8.49 -15.79 -4.55
N GLN A 145 -9.48 -15.32 -5.32
CA GLN A 145 -9.26 -14.88 -6.70
C GLN A 145 -8.38 -13.63 -6.81
N LEU A 146 -8.41 -12.74 -5.81
CA LEU A 146 -7.51 -11.60 -5.76
C LEU A 146 -6.06 -12.03 -5.48
N ALA A 147 -5.86 -13.10 -4.70
CA ALA A 147 -4.55 -13.58 -4.29
C ALA A 147 -3.80 -14.42 -5.35
N LEU A 148 -4.47 -14.83 -6.45
CA LEU A 148 -3.90 -15.57 -7.58
C LEU A 148 -3.26 -14.63 -8.62
#